data_AF-A0A953UJ44-F1
#
_entry.id   AF-A0A953UJ44-F1
#
_cell.length_a   1.000
_cell.length_b   1.000
_cell.length_c   1.000
_cell.angle_alpha   90.00
_cell.angle_beta   90.00
_cell.angle_gamma   90.00
#
_symmetry.space_group_name_H-M   'P 1'
#
loop_
_entity.id
_entity.type
_entity.pdbx_description
1 polymer ?
#
loop_
_entity_poly.entity_id
_entity_poly.type
_entity_poly.pdbx_seq_one_letter_code
_entity_poly.pdbx_strand_id
1 'polypeptide(L)'
;MAPIIPSADSCGGKVRAKEPATRRARALIGWMAPAEARLALAGRKLELKDRPEYAERVQNARAAAALRKHPGSNPISEAPPLLKGHIRAMDEHPAIAQSFQQGWQVKLVDLNNVCPLQSYLMLNHPVFDRTASVHNDPLSLAELTTPVSGDTQIPFQFDAQKRAWILNSTDFNLRIMAEQQARLAPGIGTFGFVVGTAPPLLKIALHQGRYLIVDGTHRAYGLLRRGLCTVPCLFRAAPAWPGVESPTSLPVAALLGENPPLLSDFLSDETSAEIRVPVTRRVLVIQATEFTMVEPE
;
A
#
# COMPACT_ATOMS: atom_id res chain seq x y z
N MET A 1 51.40 39.25 -25.45
CA MET A 1 50.18 38.45 -25.75
C MET A 1 49.59 38.01 -24.42
N ALA A 2 48.56 38.71 -23.95
CA ALA A 2 47.85 38.39 -22.71
C ALA A 2 46.65 37.48 -23.04
N PRO A 3 46.29 36.51 -22.17
CA PRO A 3 45.17 35.63 -22.43
C PRO A 3 43.85 36.37 -22.16
N ILE A 4 42.91 36.19 -23.08
CA ILE A 4 41.53 36.67 -22.98
C ILE A 4 40.79 35.74 -22.01
N ILE A 5 40.31 36.30 -20.90
CA ILE A 5 39.40 35.61 -19.97
C ILE A 5 37.98 35.77 -20.54
N PRO A 6 37.23 34.69 -20.83
CA PRO A 6 35.84 34.82 -21.22
C PRO A 6 34.97 35.19 -20.01
N SER A 7 34.16 36.22 -20.22
CA SER A 7 33.15 36.76 -19.31
C SER A 7 32.15 35.70 -18.85
N ALA A 8 31.89 35.68 -17.55
CA ALA A 8 30.89 34.85 -16.89
C ALA A 8 29.54 35.59 -16.87
N ASP A 9 28.85 35.65 -18.02
CA ASP A 9 27.47 36.16 -18.08
C ASP A 9 26.66 35.36 -19.12
N SER A 10 26.09 34.22 -18.69
CA SER A 10 24.76 33.73 -19.12
C SER A 10 24.52 32.29 -18.63
N CYS A 11 24.15 32.11 -17.37
CA CYS A 11 23.57 30.84 -16.90
C CYS A 11 22.41 31.09 -15.93
N GLY A 12 21.54 32.03 -16.28
CA GLY A 12 20.27 32.31 -15.59
C GLY A 12 19.09 31.52 -16.17
N GLY A 13 19.29 30.24 -16.49
CA GLY A 13 18.18 29.38 -16.90
C GLY A 13 17.34 29.03 -15.67
N LYS A 14 16.23 29.72 -15.43
CA LYS A 14 15.23 29.31 -14.42
C LYS A 14 14.75 27.91 -14.78
N VAL A 15 15.29 26.88 -14.13
CA VAL A 15 14.77 25.51 -14.22
C VAL A 15 13.36 25.55 -13.63
N ARG A 16 12.35 25.62 -14.50
CA ARG A 16 10.96 25.58 -14.10
C ARG A 16 10.73 24.19 -13.50
N ALA A 17 10.49 24.13 -12.19
CA ALA A 17 10.19 22.87 -11.52
C ALA A 17 9.03 22.19 -12.27
N LYS A 18 9.31 21.01 -12.85
CA LYS A 18 8.30 20.24 -13.57
C LYS A 18 7.24 19.84 -12.55
N GLU A 19 5.98 20.19 -12.81
CA GLU A 19 4.88 19.78 -11.94
C GLU A 19 4.91 18.25 -11.76
N PRO A 20 4.75 17.75 -10.52
CA PRO A 20 4.77 16.32 -10.26
C PRO A 20 3.63 15.66 -11.02
N ALA A 21 3.93 14.53 -11.69
CA ALA A 21 2.91 13.74 -12.36
C ALA A 21 1.85 13.29 -11.35
N THR A 22 0.56 13.35 -11.74
CA THR A 22 -0.55 12.89 -10.92
C THR A 22 -1.26 11.70 -11.57
N ARG A 23 -1.95 10.90 -10.75
CA ARG A 23 -2.76 9.75 -11.17
C ARG A 23 -4.15 9.79 -10.53
N ARG A 24 -5.10 9.12 -11.18
CA ARG A 24 -6.48 9.00 -10.71
C ARG A 24 -6.54 8.02 -9.54
N ALA A 25 -7.23 8.43 -8.49
CA ALA A 25 -7.50 7.61 -7.31
C ALA A 25 -8.95 7.81 -6.89
N ARG A 26 -9.46 6.91 -6.07
CA ARG A 26 -10.78 7.06 -5.43
C ARG A 26 -10.60 7.07 -3.92
N ALA A 27 -11.21 8.04 -3.26
CA ALA A 27 -11.01 8.32 -1.84
C ALA A 27 -12.32 8.29 -1.05
N LEU A 28 -12.28 7.73 0.15
CA LEU A 28 -13.38 7.63 1.12
C LEU A 28 -13.56 8.95 1.88
N ILE A 29 -13.91 10.02 1.16
CA ILE A 29 -13.99 11.38 1.70
C ILE A 29 -15.00 11.53 2.85
N GLY A 30 -16.00 10.64 2.96
CA GLY A 30 -16.93 10.60 4.08
C GLY A 30 -16.32 10.20 5.43
N TRP A 31 -15.15 9.53 5.43
CA TRP A 31 -14.47 9.07 6.66
C TRP A 31 -13.12 9.75 6.90
N MET A 32 -12.64 10.54 5.95
CA MET A 32 -11.44 11.35 6.11
C MET A 32 -11.69 12.54 7.06
N ALA A 33 -10.62 13.06 7.68
CA ALA A 33 -10.69 14.33 8.38
C ALA A 33 -11.11 15.45 7.41
N PRO A 34 -12.01 16.39 7.78
CA PRO A 34 -12.58 17.33 6.81
C PRO A 34 -11.56 18.18 6.04
N ALA A 35 -10.48 18.62 6.70
CA ALA A 35 -9.41 19.37 6.04
C ALA A 35 -8.63 18.51 5.03
N GLU A 36 -8.37 17.26 5.38
CA GLU A 36 -7.65 16.31 4.53
C GLU A 36 -8.51 15.86 3.33
N ALA A 37 -9.82 15.67 3.53
CA ALA A 37 -10.76 15.36 2.46
C ALA A 37 -10.86 16.49 1.43
N ARG A 38 -10.94 17.75 1.89
CA ARG A 38 -10.90 18.93 1.02
C ARG A 38 -9.57 19.04 0.26
N LEU A 39 -8.45 18.82 0.94
CA LEU A 39 -7.13 18.82 0.30
C LEU A 39 -7.00 17.72 -0.75
N ALA A 40 -7.58 16.54 -0.50
CA ALA A 40 -7.63 15.45 -1.48
C ALA A 40 -8.48 15.80 -2.71
N LEU A 41 -9.66 16.40 -2.53
CA LEU A 41 -10.50 16.89 -3.63
C LEU A 41 -9.81 17.98 -4.46
N ALA A 42 -9.04 18.84 -3.81
CA ALA A 42 -8.20 19.85 -4.45
C ALA A 42 -6.97 19.27 -5.18
N GLY A 43 -6.79 17.95 -5.22
CA GLY A 43 -5.62 17.33 -5.83
C GLY A 43 -4.31 17.67 -5.11
N ARG A 44 -4.38 17.87 -3.79
CA ARG A 44 -3.30 18.34 -2.91
C ARG A 44 -2.81 19.78 -3.17
N LYS A 45 -3.58 20.59 -3.90
CA LYS A 45 -3.27 22.01 -4.14
C LYS A 45 -3.79 22.86 -2.98
N LEU A 46 -2.89 23.42 -2.18
CA LEU A 46 -3.23 24.18 -0.97
C LEU A 46 -4.07 25.42 -1.29
N GLU A 47 -3.80 26.06 -2.43
CA GLU A 47 -4.51 27.24 -2.92
C GLU A 47 -5.95 26.95 -3.36
N LEU A 48 -6.31 25.68 -3.58
CA LEU A 48 -7.66 25.27 -3.99
C LEU A 48 -8.46 24.61 -2.85
N LYS A 49 -7.84 24.27 -1.72
CA LYS A 49 -8.48 23.46 -0.66
C LYS A 49 -9.69 24.15 0.00
N ASP A 50 -9.75 25.48 -0.04
CA ASP A 50 -10.77 26.29 0.62
C ASP A 50 -11.93 26.68 -0.30
N ARG A 51 -11.99 26.08 -1.49
CA ARG A 51 -13.13 26.24 -2.39
C ARG A 51 -14.43 25.71 -1.75
N PRO A 52 -15.54 26.47 -1.80
CA PRO A 52 -16.79 26.13 -1.10
C PRO A 52 -17.37 24.80 -1.58
N GLU A 53 -17.24 24.46 -2.87
CA GLU A 53 -17.75 23.21 -3.41
C GLU A 53 -17.09 21.96 -2.79
N TYR A 54 -15.82 22.07 -2.35
CA TYR A 54 -15.14 20.96 -1.67
C TYR A 54 -15.64 20.81 -0.23
N ALA A 55 -15.93 21.91 0.46
CA ALA A 55 -16.50 21.87 1.79
C ALA A 55 -17.90 21.24 1.78
N GLU A 56 -18.76 21.69 0.86
CA GLU A 56 -20.10 21.12 0.66
C GLU A 56 -20.03 19.63 0.31
N ARG A 57 -19.15 19.26 -0.64
CA ARG A 57 -18.97 17.87 -1.05
C ARG A 57 -18.56 16.95 0.12
N VAL A 58 -17.62 17.41 0.95
CA VAL A 58 -17.19 16.67 2.14
C VAL A 58 -18.30 16.56 3.16
N GLN A 59 -19.06 17.64 3.41
CA GLN A 59 -20.20 17.61 4.32
C GLN A 59 -21.26 16.59 3.88
N ASN A 60 -21.63 16.61 2.60
CA ASN A 60 -22.60 15.67 2.04
C ASN A 60 -22.11 14.22 2.13
N ALA A 61 -20.84 13.96 1.82
CA ALA A 61 -20.27 12.62 1.92
C ALA A 61 -20.22 12.10 3.37
N ARG A 62 -19.95 12.98 4.35
CA ARG A 62 -19.98 12.62 5.77
C ARG A 62 -21.39 12.34 6.26
N ALA A 63 -22.37 13.13 5.83
CA ALA A 63 -23.78 12.87 6.13
C ALA A 63 -24.23 11.51 5.57
N ALA A 64 -23.85 11.19 4.32
CA ALA A 64 -24.12 9.89 3.73
C ALA A 64 -23.41 8.75 4.48
N ALA A 65 -22.14 8.93 4.87
CA ALA A 65 -21.38 7.95 5.65
C ALA A 65 -22.01 7.68 7.03
N ALA A 66 -22.54 8.71 7.69
CA ALA A 66 -23.22 8.55 8.98
C ALA A 66 -24.54 7.75 8.90
N LEU A 67 -25.15 7.67 7.71
CA LEU A 67 -26.37 6.90 7.45
C LEU A 67 -26.09 5.45 7.02
N ARG A 68 -24.82 5.09 6.77
CA ARG A 68 -24.45 3.74 6.32
C ARG A 68 -24.68 2.73 7.44
N LYS A 69 -25.42 1.66 7.14
CA LYS A 69 -25.61 0.53 8.04
C LYS A 69 -24.54 -0.52 7.78
N HIS A 70 -23.84 -0.94 8.83
CA HIS A 70 -22.93 -2.06 8.74
C HIS A 70 -23.72 -3.37 8.84
N PRO A 71 -23.56 -4.32 7.90
CA PRO A 71 -24.37 -5.54 7.83
C PRO A 71 -24.17 -6.53 8.99
N GLY A 72 -23.19 -6.30 9.87
CA GLY A 72 -23.03 -7.01 11.15
C GLY A 72 -22.72 -8.52 11.06
N SER A 73 -22.67 -9.10 9.86
CA SER A 73 -22.37 -10.50 9.61
C SER A 73 -20.87 -10.79 9.76
N ASN A 74 -20.54 -12.02 10.14
CA ASN A 74 -19.18 -12.54 10.05
C ASN A 74 -18.85 -12.82 8.57
N PRO A 75 -17.91 -12.09 7.93
CA PRO A 75 -17.56 -12.31 6.53
C PRO A 75 -16.63 -13.51 6.33
N ILE A 76 -16.12 -14.13 7.40
CA ILE A 76 -15.10 -15.17 7.30
C ILE A 76 -15.75 -16.56 7.34
N SER A 77 -15.38 -17.40 6.38
CA SER A 77 -15.75 -18.82 6.33
C SER A 77 -14.54 -19.71 6.04
N GLU A 78 -14.69 -21.01 6.27
CA GLU A 78 -13.61 -21.97 6.06
C GLU A 78 -13.20 -22.06 4.59
N ALA A 79 -11.90 -22.28 4.36
CA ALA A 79 -11.38 -22.52 3.02
C ALA A 79 -11.92 -23.86 2.48
N PRO A 80 -12.39 -23.93 1.24
CA PRO A 80 -12.90 -25.17 0.66
C PRO A 80 -11.78 -26.20 0.49
N PRO A 81 -12.07 -27.51 0.51
CA PRO A 81 -11.07 -28.56 0.37
C PRO A 81 -10.19 -28.45 -0.90
N LEU A 82 -10.74 -27.86 -1.97
CA LEU A 82 -10.01 -27.57 -3.22
C LEU A 82 -8.75 -26.71 -2.99
N LEU A 83 -8.71 -25.88 -1.96
CA LEU A 83 -7.53 -25.05 -1.65
C LEU A 83 -6.45 -25.80 -0.84
N LYS A 84 -6.66 -27.06 -0.42
CA LYS A 84 -5.70 -27.78 0.43
C LYS A 84 -4.29 -27.83 -0.16
N GLY A 85 -4.17 -28.07 -1.47
CA GLY A 85 -2.88 -28.07 -2.16
C GLY A 85 -2.22 -26.70 -2.17
N HIS A 86 -3.01 -25.65 -2.44
CA HIS A 86 -2.56 -24.26 -2.42
C HIS A 86 -2.08 -23.82 -1.03
N ILE A 87 -2.85 -24.15 0.01
CA ILE A 87 -2.53 -23.86 1.42
C ILE A 87 -1.21 -24.51 1.81
N ARG A 88 -1.01 -25.79 1.45
CA ARG A 88 0.24 -26.49 1.69
C ARG A 88 1.43 -25.79 1.01
N ALA A 89 1.26 -25.41 -0.26
CA ALA A 89 2.30 -24.70 -0.99
C ALA A 89 2.61 -23.32 -0.38
N MET A 90 1.62 -22.63 0.17
CA MET A 90 1.83 -21.38 0.92
C MET A 90 2.62 -21.59 2.22
N ASP A 91 2.34 -22.66 2.96
CA ASP A 91 3.04 -22.99 4.22
C ASP A 91 4.51 -23.37 3.97
N GLU A 92 4.78 -24.08 2.87
CA GLU A 92 6.12 -24.44 2.43
C GLU A 92 6.91 -23.25 1.84
N HIS A 93 6.26 -22.13 1.51
CA HIS A 93 6.90 -20.98 0.87
C HIS A 93 7.64 -20.08 1.88
N PRO A 94 8.97 -19.88 1.78
CA PRO A 94 9.77 -19.19 2.82
C PRO A 94 9.28 -17.79 3.19
N ALA A 95 8.88 -16.98 2.20
CA ALA A 95 8.40 -15.61 2.45
C ALA A 95 6.98 -15.53 3.05
N ILE A 96 6.23 -16.64 3.04
CA ILE A 96 4.85 -16.71 3.52
C ILE A 96 4.77 -17.50 4.83
N ALA A 97 5.63 -18.51 5.02
CA ALA A 97 5.72 -19.36 6.21
C ALA A 97 5.74 -18.55 7.53
N GLN A 98 6.45 -17.41 7.56
CA GLN A 98 6.46 -16.52 8.72
C GLN A 98 5.05 -16.01 9.08
N SER A 99 4.17 -15.79 8.10
CA SER A 99 2.77 -15.43 8.38
C SER A 99 2.04 -16.60 9.05
N PHE A 100 2.22 -17.85 8.62
CA PHE A 100 1.59 -18.99 9.30
C PHE A 100 2.08 -19.13 10.75
N GLN A 101 3.38 -18.96 11.00
CA GLN A 101 3.95 -18.94 12.35
C GLN A 101 3.36 -17.82 13.24
N GLN A 102 2.95 -16.71 12.63
CA GLN A 102 2.27 -15.60 13.30
C GLN A 102 0.76 -15.82 13.49
N GLY A 103 0.25 -17.02 13.19
CA GLY A 103 -1.15 -17.41 13.38
C GLY A 103 -2.08 -17.00 12.23
N TRP A 104 -1.56 -16.62 11.07
CA TRP A 104 -2.38 -16.39 9.89
C TRP A 104 -2.86 -17.72 9.29
N GLN A 105 -4.11 -17.77 8.85
CA GLN A 105 -4.73 -18.95 8.25
C GLN A 105 -5.40 -18.58 6.92
N VAL A 106 -5.43 -19.50 5.97
CA VAL A 106 -6.19 -19.30 4.73
C VAL A 106 -7.69 -19.51 5.02
N LYS A 107 -8.51 -18.52 4.67
CA LYS A 107 -9.98 -18.53 4.82
C LYS A 107 -10.62 -17.92 3.58
N LEU A 108 -11.94 -18.07 3.45
CA LEU A 108 -12.72 -17.24 2.53
C LEU A 108 -13.21 -16.00 3.26
N VAL A 109 -13.30 -14.87 2.54
CA VAL A 109 -13.84 -13.61 3.04
C VAL A 109 -14.89 -13.05 2.09
N ASP A 110 -16.02 -12.59 2.63
CA ASP A 110 -16.97 -11.74 1.94
C ASP A 110 -16.50 -10.27 1.95
N LEU A 111 -16.11 -9.79 0.77
CA LEU A 111 -15.58 -8.47 0.52
C LEU A 111 -16.59 -7.34 0.78
N ASN A 112 -17.88 -7.64 0.92
CA ASN A 112 -18.88 -6.62 1.25
C ASN A 112 -18.82 -6.17 2.71
N ASN A 113 -18.24 -6.97 3.61
CA ASN A 113 -18.26 -6.69 5.06
C ASN A 113 -16.84 -6.52 5.65
N VAL A 114 -15.90 -6.05 4.84
CA VAL A 114 -14.53 -5.74 5.26
C VAL A 114 -14.21 -4.26 5.13
N CYS A 115 -13.44 -3.74 6.09
CA CYS A 115 -13.06 -2.34 6.18
C CYS A 115 -11.65 -2.13 5.59
N PRO A 116 -11.46 -1.27 4.59
CA PRO A 116 -10.13 -0.94 4.09
C PRO A 116 -9.39 -0.06 5.09
N LEU A 117 -8.11 -0.34 5.39
CA LEU A 117 -7.29 0.61 6.16
C LEU A 117 -6.99 1.89 5.36
N GLN A 118 -6.88 1.78 4.03
CA GLN A 118 -6.49 2.88 3.16
C GLN A 118 -7.66 3.86 2.92
N SER A 119 -7.41 5.15 3.02
CA SER A 119 -8.37 6.22 2.73
C SER A 119 -8.60 6.42 1.24
N TYR A 120 -7.67 5.99 0.39
CA TYR A 120 -7.83 6.01 -1.06
C TYR A 120 -7.10 4.86 -1.75
N LEU A 121 -7.56 4.51 -2.95
CA LEU A 121 -6.93 3.51 -3.83
C LEU A 121 -6.71 4.08 -5.23
N MET A 122 -5.73 3.55 -5.95
CA MET A 122 -5.39 4.01 -7.30
C MET A 122 -6.32 3.35 -8.30
N LEU A 123 -6.91 4.14 -9.20
CA LEU A 123 -7.84 3.64 -10.23
C LEU A 123 -7.14 3.08 -11.47
N ASN A 124 -5.86 3.39 -11.65
CA ASN A 124 -5.01 2.88 -12.73
C ASN A 124 -3.97 1.86 -12.23
N HIS A 125 -4.31 1.11 -11.17
CA HIS A 125 -3.41 0.10 -10.62
C HIS A 125 -3.32 -1.11 -11.58
N PRO A 126 -2.12 -1.61 -11.94
CA PRO A 126 -1.97 -2.74 -12.88
C PRO A 126 -2.66 -4.03 -12.45
N VAL A 127 -3.01 -4.13 -11.17
CA VAL A 127 -3.76 -5.30 -10.67
C VAL A 127 -5.16 -5.39 -11.24
N PHE A 128 -5.73 -4.29 -11.74
CA PHE A 128 -7.07 -4.34 -12.31
C PHE A 128 -7.15 -5.17 -13.58
N ASP A 129 -6.10 -5.17 -14.40
CA ASP A 129 -6.01 -6.04 -15.58
C ASP A 129 -6.04 -7.52 -15.16
N ARG A 130 -5.29 -7.86 -14.10
CA ARG A 130 -5.29 -9.22 -13.51
C ARG A 130 -6.65 -9.57 -12.88
N THR A 131 -7.28 -8.62 -12.19
CA THR A 131 -8.61 -8.86 -11.65
C THR A 131 -9.65 -8.98 -12.76
N ALA A 132 -9.45 -8.40 -13.95
CA ALA A 132 -10.39 -8.52 -15.06
C ALA A 132 -10.37 -9.91 -15.71
N SER A 133 -9.19 -10.56 -15.74
CA SER A 133 -9.00 -11.87 -16.37
C SER A 133 -9.26 -13.07 -15.45
N VAL A 134 -9.37 -12.89 -14.13
CA VAL A 134 -9.52 -14.02 -13.20
C VAL A 134 -10.88 -14.72 -13.33
N HIS A 135 -10.89 -16.04 -13.18
CA HIS A 135 -12.11 -16.85 -13.17
C HIS A 135 -12.78 -16.87 -11.79
N ASN A 136 -14.10 -17.08 -11.75
CA ASN A 136 -14.87 -17.20 -10.51
C ASN A 136 -14.82 -18.63 -9.96
N ASP A 137 -13.62 -19.11 -9.68
CA ASP A 137 -13.39 -20.37 -8.98
C ASP A 137 -12.35 -20.16 -7.86
N PRO A 138 -12.41 -20.94 -6.77
CA PRO A 138 -11.57 -20.70 -5.61
C PRO A 138 -10.06 -20.70 -5.91
N LEU A 139 -9.58 -21.54 -6.83
CA LEU A 139 -8.15 -21.67 -7.09
C LEU A 139 -7.64 -20.48 -7.90
N SER A 140 -8.33 -20.10 -8.98
CA SER A 140 -8.01 -18.89 -9.75
C SER A 140 -8.04 -17.64 -8.87
N LEU A 141 -9.00 -17.54 -7.95
CA LEU A 141 -9.05 -16.45 -6.99
C LEU A 141 -7.87 -16.50 -6.01
N ALA A 142 -7.48 -17.68 -5.52
CA ALA A 142 -6.34 -17.85 -4.61
C ALA A 142 -4.99 -17.49 -5.27
N GLU A 143 -4.81 -17.79 -6.56
CA GLU A 143 -3.62 -17.37 -7.32
C GLU A 143 -3.48 -15.85 -7.37
N LEU A 144 -4.60 -15.12 -7.36
CA LEU A 144 -4.59 -13.66 -7.36
C LEU A 144 -4.49 -13.05 -5.95
N THR A 145 -5.24 -13.58 -4.98
CA THR A 145 -5.37 -13.01 -3.65
C THR A 145 -4.31 -13.52 -2.68
N THR A 146 -3.86 -14.76 -2.83
CA THR A 146 -2.84 -15.39 -1.97
C THR A 146 -1.79 -16.14 -2.81
N PRO A 147 -1.10 -15.46 -3.75
CA PRO A 147 -0.14 -16.11 -4.64
C PRO A 147 1.00 -16.79 -3.87
N VAL A 148 1.34 -18.01 -4.30
CA VAL A 148 2.53 -18.76 -3.84
C VAL A 148 3.75 -18.44 -4.70
N SER A 149 3.55 -18.07 -5.97
CA SER A 149 4.64 -17.77 -6.90
C SER A 149 4.81 -16.27 -7.09
N GLY A 150 6.06 -15.79 -7.04
CA GLY A 150 6.35 -14.38 -7.25
C GLY A 150 7.85 -14.10 -7.34
N ASP A 151 8.47 -14.49 -8.44
CA ASP A 151 9.82 -14.02 -8.77
C ASP A 151 9.74 -12.59 -9.26
N THR A 152 9.81 -11.64 -8.32
CA THR A 152 10.00 -10.24 -8.69
C THR A 152 11.50 -9.98 -8.77
N GLN A 153 12.00 -9.82 -10.00
CA GLN A 153 13.36 -9.34 -10.19
C GLN A 153 13.44 -7.90 -9.69
N ILE A 154 14.35 -7.66 -8.74
CA ILE A 154 14.63 -6.33 -8.23
C ILE A 154 15.87 -5.82 -8.97
N PRO A 155 15.78 -4.77 -9.79
CA PRO A 155 16.95 -4.21 -10.43
C PRO A 155 17.84 -3.55 -9.38
N PHE A 156 19.04 -4.09 -9.18
CA PHE A 156 20.05 -3.50 -8.32
C PHE A 156 20.98 -2.61 -9.16
N GLN A 157 21.12 -1.34 -8.78
CA GLN A 157 22.08 -0.42 -9.39
C GLN A 157 23.04 0.10 -8.32
N PHE A 158 24.34 -0.02 -8.57
CA PHE A 158 25.38 0.58 -7.73
C PHE A 158 25.88 1.89 -8.36
N ASP A 159 25.84 2.97 -7.59
CA ASP A 159 26.43 4.26 -7.91
C ASP A 159 27.78 4.38 -7.20
N ALA A 160 28.87 4.17 -7.94
CA ALA A 160 30.22 4.17 -7.39
C ALA A 160 30.66 5.55 -6.87
N GLN A 161 30.18 6.65 -7.48
CA GLN A 161 30.51 8.00 -7.04
C GLN A 161 29.87 8.31 -5.68
N LYS A 162 28.63 7.86 -5.47
CA LYS A 162 27.92 8.03 -4.20
C LYS A 162 28.18 6.92 -3.19
N ARG A 163 28.88 5.86 -3.59
CA ARG A 163 29.07 4.63 -2.82
C ARG A 163 27.73 4.09 -2.29
N ALA A 164 26.73 4.04 -3.17
CA ALA A 164 25.36 3.72 -2.80
C ALA A 164 24.72 2.71 -3.75
N TRP A 165 23.96 1.77 -3.18
CA TRP A 165 22.99 0.97 -3.91
C TRP A 165 21.66 1.74 -3.99
N ILE A 166 21.16 1.90 -5.20
CA ILE A 166 19.89 2.58 -5.48
C ILE A 166 18.95 1.57 -6.12
N LEU A 167 17.81 1.36 -5.48
CA LEU A 167 16.74 0.51 -5.99
C LEU A 167 15.50 1.37 -6.20
N ASN A 168 14.98 1.36 -7.43
CA ASN A 168 13.78 2.10 -7.80
C ASN A 168 12.73 1.12 -8.30
N SER A 169 11.59 1.06 -7.62
CA SER A 169 10.51 0.17 -8.00
C SER A 169 9.16 0.88 -7.99
N THR A 170 8.33 0.49 -8.95
CA THR A 170 6.89 0.78 -8.94
C THR A 170 6.10 -0.18 -8.05
N ASP A 171 6.73 -1.27 -7.59
CA ASP A 171 6.17 -2.18 -6.61
C ASP A 171 6.33 -1.61 -5.19
N PHE A 172 5.20 -1.34 -4.54
CA PHE A 172 5.15 -0.83 -3.18
C PHE A 172 5.47 -1.90 -2.13
N ASN A 173 5.56 -3.17 -2.53
CA ASN A 173 5.99 -4.26 -1.66
C ASN A 173 7.51 -4.32 -1.48
N LEU A 174 8.29 -3.52 -2.22
CA LEU A 174 9.74 -3.41 -2.08
C LEU A 174 10.11 -2.86 -0.69
N ARG A 175 10.88 -3.65 0.08
CA ARG A 175 11.32 -3.30 1.42
C ARG A 175 12.65 -3.96 1.80
N ILE A 176 13.32 -3.38 2.79
CA ILE A 176 14.37 -4.06 3.54
C ILE A 176 13.68 -5.13 4.39
N MET A 177 14.13 -6.37 4.26
CA MET A 177 13.56 -7.54 4.94
C MET A 177 14.38 -7.96 6.15
N ALA A 178 15.69 -7.81 6.09
CA ALA A 178 16.60 -8.12 7.18
C ALA A 178 17.92 -7.35 7.03
N GLU A 179 18.66 -7.23 8.13
CA GLU A 179 20.09 -6.96 8.11
C GLU A 179 20.88 -8.25 7.87
N GLN A 180 22.06 -8.13 7.28
CA GLN A 180 22.97 -9.25 7.07
C GLN A 180 24.37 -8.83 7.50
N GLN A 181 25.03 -9.70 8.26
CA GLN A 181 26.44 -9.57 8.61
C GLN A 181 27.12 -10.93 8.43
N ALA A 182 28.30 -10.94 7.84
CA ALA A 182 29.12 -12.13 7.69
C ALA A 182 30.60 -11.77 7.80
N ARG A 183 31.37 -12.58 8.51
CA ARG A 183 32.82 -12.45 8.57
C ARG A 183 33.44 -13.25 7.43
N LEU A 184 34.23 -12.62 6.59
CA LEU A 184 34.90 -13.29 5.46
C LEU A 184 36.29 -13.78 5.85
N ALA A 185 37.05 -13.00 6.62
CA ALA A 185 38.40 -13.32 7.08
C ALA A 185 38.76 -12.53 8.36
N PRO A 186 39.92 -12.77 9.00
CA PRO A 186 40.42 -11.89 10.05
C PRO A 186 40.54 -10.44 9.54
N GLY A 187 39.87 -9.49 10.20
CA GLY A 187 39.85 -8.09 9.79
C GLY A 187 38.95 -7.74 8.60
N ILE A 188 38.29 -8.71 7.96
CA ILE A 188 37.41 -8.49 6.80
C ILE A 188 36.02 -9.05 7.08
N GLY A 189 35.02 -8.17 7.02
CA GLY A 189 33.61 -8.52 7.16
C GLY A 189 32.76 -7.84 6.09
N THR A 190 31.60 -8.43 5.82
CA THR A 190 30.52 -7.85 5.03
C THR A 190 29.35 -7.56 5.94
N PHE A 191 28.73 -6.41 5.75
CA PHE A 191 27.44 -6.06 6.35
C PHE A 191 26.55 -5.45 5.26
N GLY A 192 25.24 -5.55 5.42
CA GLY A 192 24.29 -5.06 4.45
C GLY A 192 22.85 -5.35 4.82
N PHE A 193 21.98 -5.26 3.82
CA PHE A 193 20.55 -5.48 3.97
C PHE A 193 20.06 -6.49 2.94
N VAL A 194 19.21 -7.40 3.36
CA VAL A 194 18.41 -8.24 2.47
C VAL A 194 17.24 -7.40 1.99
N VAL A 195 17.18 -7.12 0.69
CA VAL A 195 16.11 -6.37 0.05
C VAL A 195 15.26 -7.31 -0.78
N GLY A 196 13.94 -7.21 -0.64
CA GLY A 196 13.00 -8.08 -1.31
C GLY A 196 11.63 -7.42 -1.51
N THR A 197 10.78 -8.06 -2.29
CA THR A 197 9.36 -7.71 -2.41
C THR A 197 8.55 -8.67 -1.56
N ALA A 198 7.69 -8.12 -0.68
CA ALA A 198 6.69 -8.92 -0.01
C ALA A 198 5.79 -9.63 -1.03
N PRO A 199 5.40 -10.90 -0.81
CA PRO A 199 4.32 -11.49 -1.57
C PRO A 199 3.08 -10.60 -1.45
N PRO A 200 2.43 -10.22 -2.57
CA PRO A 200 1.21 -9.44 -2.50
C PRO A 200 0.13 -10.37 -1.97
N LEU A 201 -0.25 -10.27 -0.69
CA LEU A 201 -1.26 -11.15 -0.08
C LEU A 201 -2.50 -10.33 0.30
N LEU A 202 -3.69 -10.86 0.12
CA LEU A 202 -4.91 -10.29 0.68
C LEU A 202 -4.95 -10.73 2.15
N LYS A 203 -4.77 -9.78 3.06
CA LYS A 203 -4.70 -10.04 4.50
C LYS A 203 -5.84 -9.33 5.21
N ILE A 204 -6.60 -10.09 5.98
CA ILE A 204 -7.73 -9.63 6.78
C ILE A 204 -7.44 -9.87 8.26
N ALA A 205 -7.49 -8.83 9.07
CA ALA A 205 -7.35 -8.94 10.51
C ALA A 205 -8.69 -8.65 11.21
N LEU A 206 -9.11 -9.51 12.13
CA LEU A 206 -10.20 -9.20 13.05
C LEU A 206 -9.65 -8.43 14.25
N HIS A 207 -9.99 -7.16 14.39
CA HIS A 207 -9.58 -6.31 15.49
C HIS A 207 -10.79 -5.57 16.07
N GLN A 208 -11.04 -5.74 17.38
CA GLN A 208 -12.18 -5.10 18.08
C GLN A 208 -13.53 -5.24 17.34
N GLY A 209 -13.83 -6.43 16.81
CA GLY A 209 -15.08 -6.69 16.08
C GLY A 209 -15.12 -6.12 14.65
N ARG A 210 -14.00 -5.64 14.11
CA ARG A 210 -13.87 -5.13 12.73
C ARG A 210 -12.94 -6.01 11.91
N TYR A 211 -13.36 -6.33 10.69
CA TYR A 211 -12.56 -7.10 9.72
C TYR A 211 -11.80 -6.12 8.82
N LEU A 212 -10.54 -5.86 9.15
CA LEU A 212 -9.70 -4.86 8.50
C LEU A 212 -8.87 -5.47 7.38
N ILE A 213 -8.91 -4.88 6.18
CA ILE A 213 -7.98 -5.21 5.09
C ILE A 213 -6.65 -4.54 5.39
N VAL A 214 -5.67 -5.33 5.83
CA VAL A 214 -4.32 -4.84 6.15
C VAL A 214 -3.38 -4.88 4.95
N ASP A 215 -3.68 -5.71 3.96
CA ASP A 215 -2.98 -5.78 2.68
C ASP A 215 -3.95 -6.28 1.59
N GLY A 216 -3.72 -5.88 0.34
CA GLY A 216 -4.49 -6.34 -0.81
C GLY A 216 -5.72 -5.51 -1.18
N THR A 217 -5.87 -4.29 -0.66
CA THR A 217 -7.04 -3.42 -0.92
C THR A 217 -7.36 -3.24 -2.41
N HIS A 218 -6.39 -2.96 -3.28
CA HIS A 218 -6.65 -2.83 -4.72
C HIS A 218 -7.16 -4.12 -5.36
N ARG A 219 -6.67 -5.29 -4.92
CA ARG A 219 -7.13 -6.59 -5.43
C ARG A 219 -8.56 -6.87 -4.99
N ALA A 220 -8.83 -6.70 -3.70
CA ALA A 220 -10.16 -6.85 -3.16
C ALA A 220 -11.16 -5.92 -3.87
N TYR A 221 -10.81 -4.65 -4.06
CA TYR A 221 -11.64 -3.70 -4.79
C TYR A 221 -11.89 -4.12 -6.24
N GLY A 222 -10.85 -4.55 -6.97
CA GLY A 222 -11.00 -5.00 -8.36
C GLY A 222 -11.91 -6.23 -8.51
N LEU A 223 -11.81 -7.18 -7.56
CA LEU A 223 -12.67 -8.35 -7.49
C LEU A 223 -14.12 -7.97 -7.16
N LEU A 224 -14.31 -7.14 -6.14
CA LEU A 224 -15.64 -6.67 -5.73
C LEU A 224 -16.34 -5.91 -6.87
N ARG A 225 -15.61 -5.09 -7.64
CA ARG A 225 -16.15 -4.42 -8.84
C ARG A 225 -16.67 -5.35 -9.92
N ARG A 226 -16.20 -6.60 -9.96
CA ARG A 226 -16.68 -7.65 -10.87
C ARG A 226 -17.80 -8.49 -10.29
N GLY A 227 -18.27 -8.18 -9.07
CA GLY A 227 -19.23 -9.00 -8.33
C GLY A 227 -18.63 -10.26 -7.72
N LEU A 228 -17.29 -10.37 -7.68
CA LEU A 228 -16.58 -11.48 -7.03
C LEU A 228 -16.42 -11.16 -5.55
N CYS A 229 -17.47 -11.44 -4.78
CA CYS A 229 -17.58 -11.02 -3.39
C CYS A 229 -16.87 -11.96 -2.41
N THR A 230 -16.83 -13.26 -2.67
CA THR A 230 -16.23 -14.25 -1.76
C THR A 230 -14.90 -14.72 -2.32
N VAL A 231 -13.80 -14.42 -1.62
CA VAL A 231 -12.44 -14.68 -2.14
C VAL A 231 -11.53 -15.28 -1.07
N PRO A 232 -10.49 -16.04 -1.44
CA PRO A 232 -9.49 -16.51 -0.48
C PRO A 232 -8.68 -15.35 0.10
N CYS A 233 -8.34 -15.43 1.37
CA CYS A 233 -7.47 -14.47 2.06
C CYS A 233 -6.65 -15.15 3.16
N LEU A 234 -5.61 -14.47 3.64
CA LEU A 234 -5.04 -14.78 4.94
C LEU A 234 -5.80 -14.02 6.01
N PHE A 235 -6.35 -14.76 6.96
CA PHE A 235 -7.10 -14.25 8.09
C PHE A 235 -6.37 -14.46 9.41
N ARG A 236 -6.49 -13.51 10.33
CA ARG A 236 -6.05 -13.66 11.71
C ARG A 236 -6.88 -12.81 12.67
N ALA A 237 -7.17 -13.33 13.86
CA ALA A 237 -7.64 -12.50 14.98
C ALA A 237 -6.46 -11.70 15.58
N ALA A 238 -6.58 -10.39 15.64
CA ALA A 238 -5.51 -9.48 16.05
C ALA A 238 -5.89 -8.75 17.36
N PRO A 239 -5.34 -9.14 18.51
CA PRO A 239 -5.63 -8.47 19.78
C PRO A 239 -5.06 -7.06 19.84
N ALA A 240 -3.94 -6.81 19.15
CA ALA A 240 -3.36 -5.49 18.97
C ALA A 240 -3.70 -4.90 17.58
N TRP A 241 -3.52 -3.59 17.42
CA TRP A 241 -3.72 -2.91 16.15
C TRP A 241 -2.91 -3.58 15.03
N PRO A 242 -3.55 -4.07 13.96
CA PRO A 242 -2.86 -4.87 12.95
C PRO A 242 -2.30 -4.04 11.79
N GLY A 243 -2.58 -2.73 11.76
CA GLY A 243 -2.17 -1.83 10.69
C GLY A 243 -0.85 -1.14 10.96
N VAL A 244 -0.19 -0.69 9.91
CA VAL A 244 0.89 0.31 10.01
C VAL A 244 0.26 1.68 9.79
N GLU A 245 0.55 2.63 10.68
CA GLU A 245 0.15 4.01 10.46
C GLU A 245 0.82 4.53 9.17
N SER A 246 -0.01 4.93 8.23
CA SER A 246 0.42 5.51 6.95
C SER A 246 -0.31 6.83 6.77
N PRO A 247 0.31 7.83 6.12
CA PRO A 247 -0.40 9.04 5.68
C PRO A 247 -1.63 8.75 4.80
N THR A 248 -1.70 7.54 4.24
CA THR A 248 -2.83 7.08 3.41
C THR A 248 -3.84 6.25 4.19
N SER A 249 -3.67 6.07 5.51
CA SER A 249 -4.61 5.31 6.34
C SER A 249 -5.77 6.20 6.79
N LEU A 250 -6.94 5.59 6.97
CA LEU A 250 -8.06 6.24 7.64
C LEU A 250 -7.76 6.41 9.14
N PRO A 251 -8.35 7.43 9.79
CA PRO A 251 -8.26 7.57 11.24
C PRO A 251 -8.78 6.31 11.94
N VAL A 252 -8.07 5.83 12.98
CA VAL A 252 -8.49 4.66 13.77
C VAL A 252 -9.91 4.82 14.32
N ALA A 253 -10.25 6.03 14.76
CA ALA A 253 -11.60 6.35 15.24
C ALA A 253 -12.70 6.17 14.17
N ALA A 254 -12.38 6.36 12.89
CA ALA A 254 -13.33 6.11 11.80
C ALA A 254 -13.48 4.61 11.53
N LEU A 255 -12.39 3.84 11.61
CA LEU A 255 -12.38 2.39 11.37
C LEU A 255 -13.04 1.59 12.50
N LEU A 256 -12.94 2.07 13.74
CA LEU A 256 -13.51 1.43 14.93
C LEU A 256 -14.82 2.08 15.40
N GLY A 257 -15.26 3.14 14.72
CA GLY A 257 -16.51 3.84 15.05
C GLY A 257 -17.76 3.03 14.73
N GLU A 258 -18.93 3.65 14.98
CA GLU A 258 -20.25 3.03 14.75
C GLU A 258 -20.50 2.69 13.28
N ASN A 259 -20.09 3.59 12.37
CA ASN A 259 -20.29 3.48 10.93
C ASN A 259 -18.94 3.41 10.21
N PRO A 260 -18.19 2.30 10.33
CA PRO A 260 -16.90 2.18 9.68
C PRO A 260 -17.06 2.07 8.15
N PRO A 261 -16.08 2.54 7.36
CA PRO A 261 -16.13 2.37 5.92
C PRO A 261 -15.99 0.91 5.54
N LEU A 262 -16.80 0.47 4.59
CA LEU A 262 -16.68 -0.80 3.92
C LEU A 262 -15.91 -0.65 2.61
N LEU A 263 -15.32 -1.75 2.13
CA LEU A 263 -14.66 -1.77 0.83
C LEU A 263 -15.62 -1.37 -0.31
N SER A 264 -16.90 -1.75 -0.17
CA SER A 264 -17.98 -1.39 -1.09
C SER A 264 -18.27 0.12 -1.14
N ASP A 265 -17.89 0.90 -0.13
CA ASP A 265 -18.09 2.35 -0.14
C ASP A 265 -17.20 3.05 -1.17
N PHE A 266 -16.10 2.42 -1.61
CA PHE A 266 -15.35 2.89 -2.79
C PHE A 266 -16.14 2.77 -4.11
N LEU A 267 -17.32 2.13 -4.12
CA LEU A 267 -18.20 2.06 -5.28
C LEU A 267 -19.30 3.13 -5.24
N SER A 268 -19.51 3.78 -4.10
CA SER A 268 -20.55 4.79 -3.93
C SER A 268 -20.01 6.19 -4.21
N ASP A 269 -20.62 6.91 -5.15
CA ASP A 269 -20.33 8.33 -5.38
C ASP A 269 -20.88 9.23 -4.26
N GLU A 270 -21.65 8.71 -3.31
CA GLU A 270 -22.15 9.52 -2.19
C GLU A 270 -21.04 9.72 -1.15
N THR A 271 -20.35 8.64 -0.78
CA THR A 271 -19.39 8.61 0.33
C THR A 271 -17.93 8.65 -0.13
N SER A 272 -17.67 8.40 -1.42
CA SER A 272 -16.35 8.45 -2.03
C SER A 272 -16.30 9.38 -3.25
N ALA A 273 -15.10 9.84 -3.60
CA ALA A 273 -14.89 10.70 -4.76
C ALA A 273 -13.62 10.31 -5.52
N GLU A 274 -13.63 10.54 -6.83
CA GLU A 274 -12.39 10.52 -7.61
C GLU A 274 -11.53 11.74 -7.28
N ILE A 275 -10.24 11.51 -7.09
CA ILE A 275 -9.24 12.53 -6.79
C ILE A 275 -8.00 12.34 -7.67
N ARG A 276 -7.14 13.37 -7.70
CA ARG A 276 -5.80 13.29 -8.28
C ARG A 276 -4.77 13.23 -7.17
N VAL A 277 -3.90 12.23 -7.20
CA VAL A 277 -2.79 12.11 -6.25
C VAL A 277 -1.45 12.12 -6.98
N PRO A 278 -0.36 12.61 -6.35
CA PRO A 278 0.97 12.48 -6.90
C PRO A 278 1.34 11.01 -7.19
N VAL A 279 2.10 10.80 -8.26
CA VAL A 279 2.72 9.49 -8.52
C VAL A 279 3.85 9.31 -7.51
N THR A 280 3.70 8.32 -6.64
CA THR A 280 4.75 7.91 -5.71
C THR A 280 5.50 6.70 -6.29
N ARG A 281 6.79 6.61 -6.00
CA ARG A 281 7.64 5.43 -6.27
C ARG A 281 8.37 5.05 -5.00
N ARG A 282 8.66 3.77 -4.83
CA ARG A 282 9.49 3.30 -3.73
C ARG A 282 10.95 3.39 -4.18
N VAL A 283 11.73 4.18 -3.46
CA VAL A 283 13.17 4.26 -3.66
C VAL A 283 13.83 3.80 -2.37
N LEU A 284 14.72 2.81 -2.47
CA LEU A 284 15.61 2.41 -1.38
C LEU A 284 17.02 2.86 -1.75
N VAL A 285 17.67 3.55 -0.82
CA VAL A 285 19.06 3.99 -0.92
C VAL A 285 19.82 3.38 0.24
N ILE A 286 20.84 2.58 -0.06
CA ILE A 286 21.76 2.02 0.93
C ILE A 286 23.12 2.62 0.64
N GLN A 287 23.59 3.51 1.51
CA GLN A 287 24.80 4.29 1.30
C GLN A 287 25.83 4.01 2.40
N ALA A 288 27.09 3.81 2.00
CA ALA A 288 28.21 3.74 2.92
C ALA A 288 28.84 5.12 3.10
N THR A 289 29.05 5.54 4.35
CA THR A 289 29.74 6.79 4.70
C THR A 289 30.81 6.50 5.74
N GLU A 290 32.01 7.06 5.53
CA GLU A 290 33.15 6.93 6.45
C GLU A 290 33.31 8.24 7.23
N PHE A 291 33.47 8.14 8.55
CA PHE A 291 33.75 9.27 9.42
C PHE A 291 34.95 8.95 10.31
N THR A 292 35.77 9.96 10.59
CA THR A 292 36.81 9.88 11.62
C THR A 292 36.34 10.73 12.80
N MET A 293 36.27 10.13 13.98
CA MET A 293 35.97 10.85 15.23
C MET A 293 37.26 11.03 16.03
N VAL A 294 37.43 12.21 16.63
CA VAL A 294 38.51 12.49 17.58
C VAL A 294 37.91 12.36 18.97
N GLU A 295 38.47 11.49 19.80
CA GLU A 295 38.03 11.36 21.20
C GLU A 295 38.57 12.54 22.03
N PRO A 296 37.76 13.15 22.91
CA PRO A 296 38.26 14.11 23.88
C PRO A 296 39.12 13.40 24.94
N GLU A 297 40.19 14.08 25.38
CA GLU A 297 41.06 13.64 26.48
C GLU A 297 40.34 13.50 27.83
#